data_AF-A0A812KT41-F1
#
_entry.id   AF-A0A812KT41-F1
#
_cell.length_a   1.000
_cell.length_b   1.000
_cell.length_c   1.000
_cell.angle_alpha   90.00
_cell.angle_beta   90.00
_cell.angle_gamma   90.00
#
_symmetry.space_group_name_H-M   'P 1'
#
loop_
_entity.id
_entity.type
_entity.pdbx_description
1 polymer ?
#
loop_
_entity_poly.entity_id
_entity_poly.type
_entity_poly.pdbx_seq_one_letter_code
_entity_poly.pdbx_strand_id
1 'polypeptide(L)'
;MVASCEEDVESATQALDQLQTAVAAAQFGLDSAKTSLQEKEAEIENLPPFAHEGAREELLRLRQQIQQAQVTLQPLKTTRQDWERRRTSQKVIAQVEQKLVLAEVEAEQTTVMLKDINATDVISQELLGDAKKAVRSVERTTTAASSHLNSRRALLQNTPLGQKELEVLQPRLETVQSQQCTLEEQLRNLEDKFLTGGYLAEATAKLEALREALGRLEVTEASLDEDDQEEAVKSLQATRPWLPPKASSSGSYSRVGKE
;
A
#
# COMPACT_ATOMS: atom_id res chain seq x y z
N MET A 1 -11.96 -13.52 21.74
CA MET A 1 -13.33 -13.04 21.50
C MET A 1 -13.63 -13.12 20.01
N VAL A 2 -13.99 -14.31 19.49
CA VAL A 2 -14.28 -14.54 18.05
C VAL A 2 -15.69 -15.13 17.84
N ALA A 3 -16.44 -15.39 18.92
CA ALA A 3 -17.74 -16.06 18.84
C ALA A 3 -18.91 -15.17 18.35
N SER A 4 -18.77 -13.84 18.32
CA SER A 4 -19.91 -12.95 18.04
C SER A 4 -20.25 -12.78 16.55
N CYS A 5 -19.30 -12.98 15.63
CA CYS A 5 -19.54 -12.66 14.22
C CYS A 5 -20.34 -13.73 13.46
N GLU A 6 -20.39 -14.98 13.94
CA GLU A 6 -21.12 -16.07 13.28
C GLU A 6 -22.58 -16.14 13.73
N GLU A 7 -22.85 -15.98 15.02
CA GLU A 7 -24.23 -15.89 15.56
C GLU A 7 -25.00 -14.69 14.98
N ASP A 8 -24.33 -13.56 14.77
CA ASP A 8 -24.91 -12.37 14.13
C ASP A 8 -25.32 -12.61 12.67
N VAL A 9 -24.59 -13.48 11.95
CA VAL A 9 -24.89 -13.83 10.56
C VAL A 9 -26.12 -14.73 10.48
N GLU A 10 -26.19 -15.76 11.33
CA GLU A 10 -27.33 -16.68 11.35
C GLU A 10 -28.62 -15.95 11.72
N SER A 11 -28.56 -15.10 12.74
CA SER A 11 -29.66 -14.21 13.14
C SER A 11 -30.10 -13.30 11.99
N ALA A 12 -29.17 -12.65 11.29
CA ALA A 12 -29.47 -11.81 10.14
C ALA A 12 -30.12 -12.60 8.99
N THR A 13 -29.66 -13.83 8.72
CA THR A 13 -30.26 -14.67 7.67
C THR A 13 -31.67 -15.10 8.02
N GLN A 14 -31.94 -15.47 9.27
CA GLN A 14 -33.30 -15.81 9.73
C GLN A 14 -34.23 -14.60 9.63
N ALA A 15 -33.77 -13.40 10.00
CA ALA A 15 -34.54 -12.17 9.84
C ALA A 15 -34.86 -11.87 8.37
N LEU A 16 -33.90 -12.11 7.46
CA LEU A 16 -34.12 -11.95 6.01
C LEU A 16 -35.11 -12.97 5.46
N ASP A 17 -35.07 -14.22 5.92
CA ASP A 17 -36.03 -15.24 5.52
C ASP A 17 -37.45 -14.87 5.98
N GLN A 18 -37.60 -14.44 7.23
CA GLN A 18 -38.87 -13.92 7.76
C GLN A 18 -39.38 -12.72 6.96
N LEU A 19 -38.50 -11.78 6.63
CA LEU A 19 -38.83 -10.63 5.79
C LEU A 19 -39.31 -11.08 4.40
N GLN A 20 -38.65 -12.07 3.78
CA GLN A 20 -39.06 -12.58 2.47
C GLN A 20 -40.42 -13.26 2.51
N THR A 21 -40.70 -14.06 3.55
CA THR A 21 -42.03 -14.65 3.75
C THR A 21 -43.09 -13.56 3.93
N ALA A 22 -42.81 -12.53 4.74
CA ALA A 22 -43.72 -11.40 4.95
C ALA A 22 -43.95 -10.59 3.66
N VAL A 23 -42.89 -10.35 2.88
CA VAL A 23 -42.97 -9.66 1.58
C VAL A 23 -43.78 -10.46 0.57
N ALA A 24 -43.61 -11.79 0.53
CA ALA A 24 -44.39 -12.67 -0.34
C ALA A 24 -45.88 -12.66 0.06
N ALA A 25 -46.19 -12.74 1.35
CA ALA A 25 -47.56 -12.64 1.85
C ALA A 25 -48.19 -11.27 1.56
N ALA A 26 -47.43 -10.18 1.76
CA ALA A 26 -47.89 -8.82 1.45
C ALA A 26 -48.12 -8.63 -0.05
N GLN A 27 -47.25 -9.18 -0.91
CA GLN A 27 -47.43 -9.15 -2.35
C GLN A 27 -48.70 -9.89 -2.78
N PHE A 28 -48.92 -11.09 -2.24
CA PHE A 28 -50.14 -11.87 -2.49
C PHE A 28 -51.40 -11.10 -2.06
N GLY A 29 -51.39 -10.51 -0.86
CA GLY A 29 -52.50 -9.67 -0.38
C GLY A 29 -52.75 -8.44 -1.27
N LEU A 30 -51.68 -7.83 -1.77
CA LEU A 30 -51.76 -6.67 -2.67
C LEU A 30 -52.35 -7.06 -4.03
N ASP A 31 -51.97 -8.21 -4.58
CA ASP A 31 -52.51 -8.71 -5.85
C ASP A 31 -53.98 -9.14 -5.70
N SER A 32 -54.33 -9.80 -4.59
CA SER A 32 -55.73 -10.12 -4.26
C SER A 32 -56.60 -8.87 -4.10
N ALA A 33 -56.11 -7.84 -3.40
CA ALA A 33 -56.81 -6.57 -3.24
C ALA A 33 -57.02 -5.85 -4.57
N LYS A 34 -56.04 -5.90 -5.49
CA LYS A 34 -56.18 -5.36 -6.85
C LYS A 34 -57.27 -6.06 -7.64
N THR A 35 -57.28 -7.39 -7.64
CA THR A 35 -58.31 -8.18 -8.34
C THR A 35 -59.70 -7.86 -7.78
N SER A 36 -59.85 -7.85 -6.45
CA SER A 36 -61.14 -7.52 -5.82
C SER A 36 -61.58 -6.09 -6.13
N LEU A 37 -60.65 -5.12 -6.15
CA LEU A 37 -60.98 -3.73 -6.52
C LEU A 37 -61.43 -3.63 -7.98
N GLN A 38 -60.80 -4.36 -8.91
CA GLN A 38 -61.23 -4.42 -10.32
C GLN A 38 -62.62 -5.06 -10.48
N GLU A 39 -62.92 -6.13 -9.73
CA GLU A 39 -64.25 -6.73 -9.69
C GLU A 39 -65.30 -5.73 -9.19
N LYS A 40 -64.99 -4.96 -8.13
CA LYS A 40 -65.88 -3.92 -7.60
C LYS A 40 -66.04 -2.72 -8.53
N GLU A 41 -64.99 -2.32 -9.25
CA GLU A 41 -65.08 -1.33 -10.33
C GLU A 41 -66.12 -1.77 -11.39
N ALA A 42 -66.13 -3.06 -11.75
CA ALA A 42 -67.10 -3.60 -12.72
C ALA A 42 -68.53 -3.72 -12.14
N GLU A 43 -68.68 -4.03 -10.85
CA GLU A 43 -69.99 -4.10 -10.18
C GLU A 43 -70.69 -2.74 -10.08
N ILE A 44 -69.93 -1.64 -9.95
CA ILE A 44 -70.49 -0.27 -9.86
C ILE A 44 -71.29 0.10 -11.10
N GLU A 45 -70.89 -0.38 -12.28
CA GLU A 45 -71.61 -0.09 -13.53
C GLU A 45 -73.04 -0.65 -13.52
N ASN A 46 -73.34 -1.62 -12.64
CA ASN A 46 -74.69 -2.17 -12.45
C ASN A 46 -75.51 -1.45 -11.35
N LEU A 47 -74.91 -0.51 -10.61
CA LEU A 47 -75.60 0.25 -9.57
C LEU A 47 -76.42 1.42 -10.17
N PRO A 48 -77.42 1.94 -9.44
CA PRO A 48 -78.15 3.11 -9.90
C PRO A 48 -77.26 4.38 -9.94
N PRO A 49 -77.53 5.33 -10.86
CA PRO A 49 -76.62 6.44 -11.16
C PRO A 49 -76.27 7.34 -9.98
N PHE A 50 -77.19 7.52 -9.03
CA PHE A 50 -76.97 8.36 -7.85
C PHE A 50 -75.91 7.79 -6.88
N ALA A 51 -75.59 6.50 -6.98
CA ALA A 51 -74.59 5.84 -6.14
C ALA A 51 -73.19 5.80 -6.78
N HIS A 52 -73.06 6.16 -8.07
CA HIS A 52 -71.81 6.03 -8.82
C HIS A 52 -70.71 6.97 -8.32
N GLU A 53 -71.06 8.22 -8.03
CA GLU A 53 -70.09 9.26 -7.71
C GLU A 53 -69.33 8.95 -6.41
N GLY A 54 -70.07 8.71 -5.32
CA GLY A 54 -69.46 8.32 -4.04
C GLY A 54 -68.72 6.99 -4.08
N ALA A 55 -69.22 6.00 -4.83
CA ALA A 55 -68.53 4.72 -4.99
C ALA A 55 -67.22 4.86 -5.79
N ARG A 56 -67.20 5.71 -6.82
CA ARG A 56 -65.99 6.01 -7.60
C ARG A 56 -64.93 6.75 -6.78
N GLU A 57 -65.34 7.70 -5.93
CA GLU A 57 -64.41 8.40 -5.02
C GLU A 57 -63.73 7.44 -4.04
N GLU A 58 -64.50 6.55 -3.40
CA GLU A 58 -63.93 5.56 -2.47
C GLU A 58 -63.03 4.55 -3.17
N LEU A 59 -63.40 4.07 -4.36
CA LEU A 59 -62.52 3.20 -5.15
C LEU A 59 -61.22 3.89 -5.57
N LEU A 60 -61.27 5.18 -5.94
CA LEU A 60 -60.07 5.97 -6.23
C LEU A 60 -59.15 6.03 -5.01
N ARG A 61 -59.71 6.29 -3.83
CA ARG A 61 -58.97 6.31 -2.56
C ARG A 61 -58.31 4.96 -2.26
N LEU A 62 -59.05 3.86 -2.39
CA LEU A 62 -58.51 2.51 -2.17
C LEU A 62 -57.39 2.17 -3.19
N ARG A 63 -57.55 2.58 -4.45
CA ARG A 63 -56.53 2.41 -5.49
C ARG A 63 -55.24 3.17 -5.15
N GLN A 64 -55.35 4.39 -4.62
CA GLN A 64 -54.20 5.16 -4.15
C GLN A 64 -53.50 4.46 -2.97
N GLN A 65 -54.25 3.89 -2.02
CA GLN A 65 -53.68 3.12 -0.91
C GLN A 65 -52.93 1.87 -1.39
N ILE A 66 -53.47 1.13 -2.36
CA ILE A 66 -52.79 -0.01 -2.97
C ILE A 66 -51.49 0.41 -3.66
N GLN A 67 -51.51 1.54 -4.40
CA GLN A 67 -50.30 2.08 -5.03
C GLN A 67 -49.25 2.47 -3.99
N GLN A 68 -49.65 3.13 -2.91
CA GLN A 68 -48.73 3.50 -1.83
C GLN A 68 -48.13 2.26 -1.16
N ALA A 69 -48.93 1.24 -0.87
CA ALA A 69 -48.46 -0.05 -0.35
C ALA A 69 -47.46 -0.71 -1.31
N GLN A 70 -47.72 -0.67 -2.63
CA GLN A 70 -46.80 -1.21 -3.64
C GLN A 70 -45.45 -0.48 -3.63
N VAL A 71 -45.46 0.85 -3.57
CA VAL A 71 -44.24 1.67 -3.49
C VAL A 71 -43.44 1.33 -2.22
N THR A 72 -44.11 1.14 -1.09
CA THR A 72 -43.42 0.75 0.16
C THR A 72 -42.86 -0.67 0.14
N LEU A 73 -43.50 -1.59 -0.57
CA LEU A 73 -43.07 -2.99 -0.67
C LEU A 73 -41.87 -3.18 -1.60
N GLN A 74 -41.74 -2.33 -2.62
CA GLN A 74 -40.73 -2.46 -3.67
C GLN A 74 -39.27 -2.55 -3.15
N PRO A 75 -38.79 -1.67 -2.24
CA PRO A 75 -37.44 -1.80 -1.70
C PRO A 75 -37.24 -3.04 -0.80
N LEU A 76 -38.31 -3.55 -0.18
CA LEU A 76 -38.22 -4.73 0.69
C LEU A 76 -37.97 -6.02 -0.10
N LYS A 77 -38.32 -6.05 -1.39
CA LYS A 77 -38.09 -7.20 -2.27
C LYS A 77 -36.62 -7.45 -2.57
N THR A 78 -35.81 -6.39 -2.64
CA THR A 78 -34.37 -6.50 -2.97
C THR A 78 -33.48 -6.62 -1.74
N THR A 79 -34.04 -6.48 -0.53
CA THR A 79 -33.27 -6.37 0.72
C THR A 79 -32.30 -7.54 0.94
N ARG A 80 -32.70 -8.78 0.61
CA ARG A 80 -31.79 -9.95 0.69
C ARG A 80 -30.62 -9.83 -0.29
N GLN A 81 -30.90 -9.49 -1.55
CA GLN A 81 -29.86 -9.33 -2.56
C GLN A 81 -28.92 -8.19 -2.19
N ASP A 82 -29.45 -7.09 -1.65
CA ASP A 82 -28.66 -5.94 -1.21
C ASP A 82 -27.77 -6.29 -0.01
N TRP A 83 -28.28 -7.08 0.95
CA TRP A 83 -27.50 -7.59 2.06
C TRP A 83 -26.37 -8.52 1.60
N GLU A 84 -26.66 -9.47 0.72
CA GLU A 84 -25.66 -10.37 0.16
C GLU A 84 -24.57 -9.60 -0.60
N ARG A 85 -24.95 -8.61 -1.43
CA ARG A 85 -24.00 -7.73 -2.14
C ARG A 85 -23.13 -6.91 -1.20
N ARG A 86 -23.69 -6.38 -0.11
CA ARG A 86 -22.91 -5.67 0.91
C ARG A 86 -21.92 -6.60 1.58
N ARG A 87 -22.35 -7.80 1.97
CA ARG A 87 -21.51 -8.80 2.63
C ARG A 87 -20.35 -9.25 1.74
N THR A 88 -20.61 -9.50 0.46
CA THR A 88 -19.53 -9.86 -0.49
C THR A 88 -18.56 -8.70 -0.69
N SER A 89 -19.06 -7.47 -0.82
CA SER A 89 -18.21 -6.27 -0.93
C SER A 89 -17.32 -6.10 0.30
N GLN A 90 -17.88 -6.19 1.51
CA GLN A 90 -17.13 -6.09 2.77
C GLN A 90 -16.04 -7.16 2.87
N LYS A 91 -16.32 -8.41 2.48
CA LYS A 91 -15.30 -9.47 2.46
C LYS A 91 -14.16 -9.14 1.49
N VAL A 92 -14.47 -8.63 0.31
CA VAL A 92 -13.47 -8.22 -0.68
C VAL A 92 -12.62 -7.06 -0.15
N ILE A 93 -13.24 -6.10 0.52
CA ILE A 93 -12.57 -4.93 1.07
C ILE A 93 -11.67 -5.31 2.24
N ALA A 94 -12.14 -6.16 3.16
CA ALA A 94 -11.33 -6.69 4.25
C ALA A 94 -10.06 -7.43 3.75
N GLN A 95 -10.13 -8.11 2.60
CA GLN A 95 -8.94 -8.72 1.98
C GLN A 95 -7.93 -7.68 1.48
N VAL A 96 -8.40 -6.57 0.90
CA VAL A 96 -7.54 -5.45 0.49
C VAL A 96 -6.93 -4.78 1.71
N GLU A 97 -7.73 -4.51 2.74
CA GLU A 97 -7.27 -3.93 4.01
C GLU A 97 -6.20 -4.80 4.66
N GLN A 98 -6.37 -6.12 4.71
CA GLN A 98 -5.37 -7.01 5.28
C GLN A 98 -4.02 -6.91 4.55
N LYS A 99 -4.03 -6.85 3.21
CA LYS A 99 -2.80 -6.69 2.42
C LYS A 99 -2.16 -5.32 2.63
N LEU A 100 -2.97 -4.29 2.76
CA LEU A 100 -2.50 -2.94 3.01
C LEU A 100 -1.88 -2.80 4.41
N VAL A 101 -2.52 -3.36 5.44
CA VAL A 101 -1.99 -3.37 6.82
C VAL A 101 -0.66 -4.10 6.89
N LEU A 102 -0.51 -5.22 6.17
CA LEU A 102 0.78 -5.91 6.10
C LEU A 102 1.87 -5.01 5.51
N ALA A 103 1.58 -4.28 4.42
CA ALA A 103 2.53 -3.36 3.82
C ALA A 103 2.85 -2.16 4.73
N GLU A 104 1.85 -1.61 5.44
CA GLU A 104 2.03 -0.53 6.42
C GLU A 104 2.95 -0.96 7.58
N VAL A 105 2.70 -2.14 8.15
CA VAL A 105 3.51 -2.67 9.25
C VAL A 105 4.95 -2.93 8.81
N GLU A 106 5.14 -3.51 7.62
CA GLU A 106 6.46 -3.82 7.10
C GLU A 106 7.26 -2.55 6.75
N ALA A 107 6.60 -1.52 6.21
CA ALA A 107 7.19 -0.21 5.97
C ALA A 107 7.61 0.47 7.28
N GLU A 108 6.78 0.43 8.32
CA GLU A 108 7.11 1.02 9.63
C GLU A 108 8.28 0.26 10.30
N GLN A 109 8.27 -1.07 10.29
CA GLN A 109 9.36 -1.88 10.82
C GLN A 109 10.69 -1.60 10.10
N THR A 110 10.66 -1.48 8.77
CA THR A 110 11.84 -1.15 7.97
C THR A 110 12.30 0.28 8.25
N THR A 111 11.38 1.22 8.48
CA THR A 111 11.71 2.59 8.88
C THR A 111 12.48 2.62 10.20
N VAL A 112 12.04 1.87 11.20
CA VAL A 112 12.76 1.75 12.49
C VAL A 112 14.13 1.13 12.29
N MET A 113 14.20 0.02 11.55
CA MET A 113 15.47 -0.66 11.26
C MET A 113 16.48 0.26 10.56
N LEU A 114 16.07 1.01 9.53
CA LEU A 114 16.97 1.93 8.83
C LEU A 114 17.43 3.09 9.72
N LYS A 115 16.56 3.59 10.62
CA LYS A 115 16.95 4.62 11.60
C LYS A 115 18.03 4.10 12.54
N ASP A 116 17.90 2.87 13.04
CA ASP A 116 18.86 2.27 13.96
C ASP A 116 20.22 2.04 13.27
N ILE A 117 20.22 1.53 12.03
CA ILE A 117 21.46 1.38 11.24
C ILE A 117 22.11 2.73 10.98
N ASN A 118 21.32 3.75 10.64
CA ASN A 118 21.83 5.08 10.33
C ASN A 118 22.38 5.82 11.57
N ALA A 119 21.99 5.41 12.77
CA ALA A 119 22.54 5.88 14.04
C ALA A 119 23.86 5.19 14.44
N THR A 120 24.26 4.14 13.72
CA THR A 120 25.52 3.42 13.98
C THR A 120 26.67 4.09 13.24
N ASP A 121 27.82 4.27 13.90
CA ASP A 121 29.00 4.92 13.31
C ASP A 121 29.68 4.08 12.22
N VAL A 122 29.61 2.75 12.34
CA VAL A 122 30.21 1.81 11.40
C VAL A 122 29.12 0.94 10.79
N ILE A 123 28.92 1.09 9.48
CA ILE A 123 27.99 0.26 8.72
C ILE A 123 28.73 -1.00 8.28
N SER A 124 28.27 -2.18 8.71
CA SER A 124 28.80 -3.45 8.23
C SER A 124 28.11 -3.91 6.95
N GLN A 125 28.76 -4.78 6.18
CA GLN A 125 28.18 -5.38 4.97
C GLN A 125 26.92 -6.21 5.30
N GLU A 126 26.87 -6.83 6.48
CA GLU A 126 25.72 -7.59 6.95
C GLU A 126 24.51 -6.69 7.20
N LEU A 127 24.70 -5.60 7.95
CA LEU A 127 23.64 -4.60 8.22
C LEU A 127 23.09 -4.00 6.93
N LEU A 128 23.98 -3.67 5.99
CA LEU A 128 23.57 -3.17 4.67
C LEU A 128 22.82 -4.25 3.87
N GLY A 129 23.26 -5.51 3.95
CA GLY A 129 22.60 -6.65 3.32
C GLY A 129 21.17 -6.86 3.85
N ASP A 130 20.97 -6.71 5.15
CA ASP A 130 19.65 -6.87 5.77
C ASP A 130 18.74 -5.68 5.48
N ALA A 131 19.27 -4.45 5.49
CA ALA A 131 18.55 -3.26 5.04
C ALA A 131 18.01 -3.42 3.60
N LYS A 132 18.84 -3.94 2.68
CA LYS A 132 18.44 -4.25 1.30
C LYS A 132 17.30 -5.25 1.23
N LYS A 133 17.35 -6.31 2.04
CA LYS A 133 16.28 -7.33 2.07
C LYS A 133 14.98 -6.75 2.59
N ALA A 134 15.04 -5.95 3.66
CA ALA A 134 13.87 -5.32 4.27
C ALA A 134 13.17 -4.37 3.29
N VAL A 135 13.91 -3.44 2.67
CA VAL A 135 13.34 -2.49 1.68
C VAL A 135 12.73 -3.23 0.48
N ARG A 136 13.38 -4.27 -0.04
CA ARG A 136 12.82 -5.12 -1.11
C ARG A 136 11.56 -5.86 -0.68
N SER A 137 11.45 -6.20 0.60
CA SER A 137 10.27 -6.86 1.13
C SER A 137 9.08 -5.91 1.18
N VAL A 138 9.31 -4.67 1.66
CA VAL A 138 8.32 -3.57 1.59
C VAL A 138 7.85 -3.32 0.16
N GLU A 139 8.77 -3.23 -0.81
CA GLU A 139 8.44 -3.04 -2.23
C GLU A 139 7.50 -4.15 -2.74
N ARG A 140 7.76 -5.41 -2.39
CA ARG A 140 6.92 -6.55 -2.78
C ARG A 140 5.53 -6.46 -2.16
N THR A 141 5.42 -6.14 -0.87
CA THR A 141 4.12 -6.05 -0.20
C THR A 141 3.31 -4.86 -0.68
N THR A 142 3.94 -3.71 -0.91
CA THR A 142 3.28 -2.52 -1.46
C THR A 142 2.79 -2.77 -2.89
N THR A 143 3.61 -3.40 -3.73
CA THR A 143 3.21 -3.79 -5.09
C THR A 143 2.06 -4.79 -5.08
N ALA A 144 2.11 -5.79 -4.18
CA ALA A 144 1.03 -6.75 -4.02
C ALA A 144 -0.27 -6.08 -3.55
N ALA A 145 -0.21 -5.17 -2.58
CA ALA A 145 -1.37 -4.41 -2.11
C ALA A 145 -1.97 -3.54 -3.22
N SER A 146 -1.12 -2.85 -4.00
CA SER A 146 -1.53 -2.04 -5.15
C SER A 146 -2.23 -2.86 -6.24
N SER A 147 -1.61 -3.98 -6.64
CA SER A 147 -2.21 -4.91 -7.61
C SER A 147 -3.55 -5.47 -7.10
N HIS A 148 -3.61 -5.84 -5.81
CA HIS A 148 -4.84 -6.37 -5.22
C HIS A 148 -5.96 -5.32 -5.22
N LEU A 149 -5.69 -4.10 -4.76
CA LEU A 149 -6.66 -3.00 -4.75
C LEU A 149 -7.21 -2.73 -6.17
N ASN A 150 -6.33 -2.66 -7.17
CA ASN A 150 -6.73 -2.44 -8.57
C ASN A 150 -7.58 -3.59 -9.12
N SER A 151 -7.21 -4.84 -8.83
CA SER A 151 -8.00 -6.02 -9.23
C SER A 151 -9.40 -6.03 -8.60
N ARG A 152 -9.52 -5.62 -7.32
CA ARG A 152 -10.80 -5.56 -6.61
C ARG A 152 -11.66 -4.38 -7.04
N ARG A 153 -11.04 -3.25 -7.41
CA ARG A 153 -11.73 -2.10 -8.00
C ARG A 153 -12.45 -2.47 -9.29
N ALA A 154 -11.84 -3.30 -10.14
CA ALA A 154 -12.49 -3.82 -11.34
C ALA A 154 -13.68 -4.74 -11.01
N LEU A 155 -13.55 -5.61 -10.00
CA LEU A 155 -14.62 -6.52 -9.58
C LEU A 155 -15.83 -5.80 -8.97
N LEU A 156 -15.61 -4.70 -8.25
CA LEU A 156 -16.66 -3.93 -7.59
C LEU A 156 -17.18 -2.75 -8.43
N GLN A 157 -16.85 -2.67 -9.72
CA GLN A 157 -17.19 -1.51 -10.56
C GLN A 157 -18.70 -1.21 -10.63
N ASN A 158 -19.55 -2.23 -10.50
CA ASN A 158 -21.00 -2.08 -10.54
C ASN A 158 -21.64 -1.95 -9.15
N THR A 159 -20.84 -1.84 -8.09
CA THR A 159 -21.30 -1.76 -6.70
C THR A 159 -20.88 -0.42 -6.10
N PRO A 160 -21.76 0.60 -6.04
CA PRO A 160 -21.39 1.95 -5.65
C PRO A 160 -20.88 2.04 -4.20
N LEU A 161 -21.41 1.19 -3.30
CA LEU A 161 -20.90 1.10 -1.93
C LEU A 161 -19.47 0.57 -1.88
N GLY A 162 -19.19 -0.51 -2.64
CA GLY A 162 -17.86 -1.11 -2.69
C GLY A 162 -16.81 -0.19 -3.32
N GLN A 163 -17.19 0.62 -4.31
CA GLN A 163 -16.30 1.64 -4.88
C GLN A 163 -15.92 2.71 -3.86
N LYS A 164 -16.91 3.28 -3.15
CA LYS A 164 -16.66 4.30 -2.13
C LYS A 164 -15.73 3.81 -1.03
N GLU A 165 -15.91 2.58 -0.56
CA GLU A 165 -15.04 2.01 0.47
C GLU A 165 -13.61 1.75 -0.06
N LEU A 166 -13.46 1.30 -1.30
CA LEU A 166 -12.13 1.16 -1.94
C LEU A 166 -11.44 2.51 -2.19
N GLU A 167 -12.19 3.58 -2.45
CA GLU A 167 -11.65 4.95 -2.58
C GLU A 167 -11.01 5.43 -1.27
N VAL A 168 -11.53 5.02 -0.11
CA VAL A 168 -10.95 5.37 1.20
C VAL A 168 -9.60 4.67 1.42
N LEU A 169 -9.36 3.52 0.81
CA LEU A 169 -8.10 2.78 0.94
C LEU A 169 -6.99 3.31 0.01
N GLN A 170 -7.35 4.03 -1.05
CA GLN A 170 -6.42 4.62 -2.00
C GLN A 170 -5.36 5.56 -1.35
N PRO A 171 -5.75 6.57 -0.53
CA PRO A 171 -4.76 7.48 0.08
C PRO A 171 -3.82 6.78 1.07
N ARG A 172 -4.27 5.70 1.71
CA ARG A 172 -3.41 4.88 2.57
C ARG A 172 -2.35 4.15 1.76
N LEU A 173 -2.71 3.56 0.62
CA LEU A 173 -1.75 2.95 -0.29
C LEU A 173 -0.72 3.97 -0.80
N GLU A 174 -1.16 5.18 -1.16
CA GLU A 174 -0.27 6.26 -1.59
C GLU A 174 0.70 6.68 -0.48
N THR A 175 0.24 6.70 0.77
CA THR A 175 1.10 6.94 1.94
C THR A 175 2.20 5.89 2.05
N VAL A 176 1.85 4.59 1.98
CA VAL A 176 2.84 3.50 2.02
C VAL A 176 3.81 3.57 0.83
N GLN A 177 3.33 3.93 -0.36
CA GLN A 177 4.20 4.12 -1.53
C GLN A 177 5.20 5.26 -1.32
N SER A 178 4.76 6.39 -0.76
CA SER A 178 5.67 7.50 -0.43
C SER A 178 6.69 7.12 0.65
N GLN A 179 6.29 6.31 1.63
CA GLN A 179 7.20 5.75 2.63
C GLN A 179 8.23 4.83 1.97
N GLN A 180 7.80 3.95 1.05
CA GLN A 180 8.69 3.10 0.29
C GLN A 180 9.76 3.91 -0.46
N CYS A 181 9.38 4.97 -1.19
CA CYS A 181 10.34 5.84 -1.86
C CYS A 181 11.34 6.46 -0.88
N THR A 182 10.87 6.88 0.29
CA THR A 182 11.73 7.42 1.36
C THR A 182 12.70 6.37 1.89
N LEU A 183 12.26 5.11 2.05
CA LEU A 183 13.10 3.99 2.48
C LEU A 183 14.18 3.66 1.43
N GLU A 184 13.85 3.74 0.14
CA GLU A 184 14.80 3.54 -0.95
C GLU A 184 15.88 4.63 -0.96
N GLU A 185 15.50 5.89 -0.73
CA GLU A 185 16.45 7.01 -0.58
C GLU A 185 17.36 6.82 0.65
N GLN A 186 16.79 6.42 1.79
CA GLN A 186 17.57 6.10 2.99
C GLN A 186 18.55 4.96 2.76
N LEU A 187 18.13 3.91 2.06
CA LEU A 187 19.00 2.80 1.71
C LEU A 187 20.16 3.25 0.82
N ARG A 188 19.90 4.07 -0.20
CA ARG A 188 20.97 4.64 -1.05
C ARG A 188 21.96 5.45 -0.23
N ASN A 189 21.49 6.27 0.70
CA ASN A 189 22.37 7.03 1.60
C ASN A 189 23.23 6.11 2.49
N LEU A 190 22.69 4.99 2.95
CA LEU A 190 23.47 3.99 3.70
C LEU A 190 24.51 3.29 2.83
N GLU A 191 24.20 3.01 1.57
CA GLU A 191 25.18 2.48 0.60
C GLU A 191 26.34 3.45 0.40
N ASP A 192 26.05 4.74 0.22
CA ASP A 192 27.08 5.78 0.05
C ASP A 192 27.93 5.93 1.31
N LYS A 193 27.32 5.90 2.50
CA LYS A 193 28.05 5.91 3.79
C LYS A 193 28.94 4.69 3.96
N PHE A 194 28.46 3.51 3.58
CA PHE A 194 29.26 2.28 3.64
C PHE A 194 30.50 2.37 2.74
N LEU A 195 30.33 2.85 1.50
CA LEU A 195 31.43 3.01 0.55
C LEU A 195 32.45 4.06 1.02
N THR A 196 31.98 5.23 1.44
CA THR A 196 32.85 6.30 1.95
C THR A 196 33.56 5.91 3.24
N GLY A 197 32.90 5.18 4.15
CA GLY A 197 33.51 4.60 5.34
C GLY A 197 34.64 3.63 5.01
N GLY A 198 34.45 2.78 3.99
CA GLY A 198 35.51 1.89 3.49
C GLY A 198 36.74 2.64 2.98
N TYR A 199 36.53 3.70 2.17
CA TYR A 199 37.63 4.54 1.70
C TYR A 199 38.36 5.28 2.83
N LEU A 200 37.62 5.77 3.83
CA LEU A 200 38.20 6.44 5.00
C LEU A 200 39.03 5.46 5.84
N ALA A 201 38.55 4.24 6.06
CA ALA A 201 39.29 3.20 6.78
C ALA A 201 40.60 2.85 6.05
N GLU A 202 40.55 2.67 4.72
CA GLU A 202 41.74 2.40 3.91
C GLU A 202 42.75 3.55 3.95
N ALA A 203 42.28 4.80 3.83
CA ALA A 203 43.14 5.97 3.92
C ALA A 203 43.78 6.12 5.32
N THR A 204 43.01 5.84 6.37
CA THR A 204 43.49 5.87 7.77
C THR A 204 44.56 4.81 8.00
N ALA A 205 44.34 3.58 7.54
CA ALA A 205 45.31 2.49 7.63
C ALA A 205 46.62 2.82 6.88
N LYS A 206 46.53 3.44 5.69
CA LYS A 206 47.71 3.90 4.94
C LYS A 206 48.47 5.01 5.66
N LEU A 207 47.76 5.95 6.29
CA LEU A 207 48.37 7.02 7.09
C LEU A 207 49.04 6.49 8.36
N GLU A 208 48.43 5.52 9.04
CA GLU A 208 49.03 4.85 10.20
C GLU A 208 50.28 4.08 9.80
N ALA A 209 50.25 3.30 8.72
CA ALA A 209 51.43 2.62 8.19
C ALA A 209 52.56 3.59 7.80
N LEU A 210 52.22 4.74 7.22
CA LEU A 210 53.19 5.80 6.92
C LEU A 210 53.80 6.39 8.20
N ARG A 211 52.98 6.68 9.22
CA ARG A 211 53.44 7.20 10.51
C ARG A 211 54.36 6.21 11.21
N GLU A 212 54.03 4.92 11.20
CA GLU A 212 54.91 3.88 11.72
C GLU A 212 56.24 3.80 10.97
N ALA A 213 56.22 3.88 9.64
CA ALA A 213 57.43 3.87 8.83
C ALA A 213 58.32 5.10 9.12
N LEU A 214 57.71 6.29 9.25
CA LEU A 214 58.43 7.51 9.63
C LEU A 214 59.01 7.41 11.04
N GLY A 215 58.25 6.91 12.02
CA GLY A 215 58.77 6.71 13.37
C GLY A 215 59.94 5.71 13.42
N ARG A 216 59.93 4.67 12.59
CA ARG A 216 61.08 3.76 12.44
C ARG A 216 62.30 4.48 11.86
N LEU A 217 62.11 5.35 10.87
CA LEU A 217 63.19 6.15 10.28
C LEU A 217 63.82 7.11 11.30
N GLU A 218 63.00 7.80 12.09
CA GLU A 218 63.48 8.70 13.16
C GLU A 218 64.32 7.96 14.20
N VAL A 219 63.91 6.75 14.60
CA VAL A 219 64.69 5.90 15.51
C VAL A 219 66.02 5.48 14.88
N THR A 220 66.03 5.11 13.59
CA THR A 220 67.27 4.77 12.90
C THR A 220 68.21 5.96 12.73
N GLU A 221 67.68 7.15 12.42
CA GLU A 221 68.47 8.39 12.31
C GLU A 221 69.12 8.75 13.65
N ALA A 222 68.38 8.64 14.75
CA ALA A 222 68.89 8.88 16.10
C ALA A 222 69.96 7.87 16.56
N SER A 223 70.08 6.71 15.88
CA SER A 223 71.07 5.66 16.17
C SER A 223 72.33 5.70 15.31
N LEU A 224 72.38 6.58 14.31
CA LEU A 224 73.57 6.79 13.47
C LEU A 224 74.51 7.78 14.17
N ASP A 225 75.72 7.34 14.52
CA ASP A 225 76.82 8.22 14.94
C ASP A 225 77.27 9.09 13.74
N GLU A 226 77.90 10.26 13.99
CA GLU A 226 78.23 11.27 12.96
C GLU A 226 79.03 10.70 11.76
N ASP A 227 79.80 9.63 11.95
CA ASP A 227 80.59 8.96 10.90
C ASP A 227 79.74 8.03 9.99
N ASP A 228 78.63 7.46 10.49
CA ASP A 228 77.76 6.53 9.74
C ASP A 228 76.68 7.26 8.91
N GLN A 229 76.42 8.54 9.23
CA GLN A 229 75.48 9.38 8.49
C GLN A 229 75.95 9.69 7.06
N GLU A 230 77.26 9.81 6.82
CA GLU A 230 77.82 10.17 5.51
C GLU A 230 77.71 9.01 4.49
N GLU A 231 77.77 7.76 4.96
CA GLU A 231 77.62 6.55 4.13
C GLU A 231 76.14 6.22 3.85
N ALA A 232 75.25 6.49 4.81
CA ALA A 232 73.79 6.40 4.65
C ALA A 232 73.23 7.40 3.61
N VAL A 233 73.74 8.64 3.59
CA VAL A 233 73.34 9.64 2.60
C VAL A 233 73.79 9.25 1.17
N LYS A 234 74.99 8.69 1.01
CA LYS A 234 75.48 8.19 -0.30
C LYS A 234 74.65 7.01 -0.83
N SER A 235 74.21 6.11 0.05
CA SER A 235 73.42 4.93 -0.34
C SER A 235 71.96 5.29 -0.67
N LEU A 236 71.34 6.26 0.02
CA LEU A 236 70.01 6.79 -0.32
C LEU A 236 70.00 7.58 -1.63
N GLN A 237 71.07 8.32 -1.97
CA GLN A 237 71.21 8.96 -3.27
C GLN A 237 71.37 7.94 -4.43
N ALA A 238 71.95 6.78 -4.14
CA ALA A 238 72.08 5.69 -5.11
C ALA A 238 70.77 4.87 -5.31
N THR A 239 69.86 4.87 -4.33
CA THR A 239 68.59 4.13 -4.35
C THR A 239 67.35 5.02 -4.58
N ARG A 240 67.45 5.97 -5.51
CA ARG A 240 66.27 6.65 -6.10
C ARG A 240 65.71 5.91 -7.33
N PRO A 241 64.92 4.82 -7.20
CA PRO A 241 64.03 4.41 -8.26
C PRO A 241 62.59 4.43 -7.75
N TRP A 242 61.91 5.58 -7.83
CA TRP A 242 60.45 5.68 -8.05
C TRP A 242 59.98 7.14 -7.99
N LEU A 243 60.28 7.90 -9.03
CA LEU A 243 59.40 8.97 -9.48
C LEU A 243 58.80 8.47 -10.80
N PRO A 244 57.48 8.25 -10.89
CA PRO A 244 56.89 7.88 -12.17
C PRO A 244 57.13 9.04 -13.16
N PRO A 245 57.52 8.74 -14.42
CA PRO A 245 57.78 9.76 -15.41
C PRO A 245 56.50 10.58 -15.65
N LYS A 246 56.66 11.92 -15.72
CA LYS A 246 55.60 12.84 -16.13
C LYS A 246 55.01 12.34 -17.45
N ALA A 247 53.76 11.88 -17.41
CA ALA A 247 53.00 11.60 -18.61
C ALA A 247 52.86 12.91 -19.40
N SER A 248 53.55 13.00 -20.54
CA SER A 248 53.36 14.05 -21.52
C SER A 248 51.95 13.93 -22.08
N SER A 249 51.02 14.79 -21.65
CA SER A 249 49.71 14.92 -22.26
C SER A 249 49.84 15.59 -23.63
N SER A 250 50.11 14.81 -24.68
CA SER A 250 49.89 15.22 -26.06
C SER A 250 48.39 15.06 -26.36
N GLY A 251 47.61 16.10 -26.03
CA GLY A 251 46.21 16.20 -26.41
C GLY A 251 46.09 16.55 -27.89
N SER A 252 45.86 15.55 -28.74
CA SER A 252 45.39 15.74 -30.11
C SER A 252 43.89 16.02 -30.09
N TYR A 253 43.56 17.27 -30.42
CA TYR A 253 42.21 17.76 -30.67
C TYR A 253 41.70 17.15 -31.99
N SER A 254 40.77 16.20 -31.93
CA SER A 254 40.02 15.75 -33.11
C SER A 254 38.54 16.08 -32.93
N ARG A 255 38.13 17.04 -33.76
CA ARG A 255 36.81 17.62 -33.95
C ARG A 255 36.09 16.82 -35.04
N VAL A 256 34.98 16.17 -34.72
CA VAL A 256 34.00 15.62 -35.68
C VAL A 256 32.63 15.79 -34.99
N GLY A 257 31.76 16.71 -35.41
CA GLY A 257 30.95 16.65 -36.64
C GLY A 257 29.60 16.01 -36.27
N LYS A 258 28.60 16.79 -35.83
CA LYS A 258 27.43 17.18 -36.65
C LYS A 258 27.01 16.08 -37.65
N GLU A 259 25.94 15.37 -37.31
CA GLU A 259 24.64 15.37 -38.01
C GLU A 259 23.54 14.95 -37.03
#